data_AF-G5S4V5-F1
#
_entry.id   AF-G5S4V5-F1
#
_cell.length_a   1.000
_cell.length_b   1.000
_cell.length_c   1.000
_cell.angle_alpha   90.00
_cell.angle_beta   90.00
_cell.angle_gamma   90.00
#
_symmetry.space_group_name_H-M   'P 1'
#
loop_
_entity.id
_entity.type
_entity.pdbx_description
1 polymer ?
#
loop_
_entity_poly.entity_id
_entity_poly.type
_entity_poly.pdbx_seq_one_letter_code
_entity_poly.pdbx_strand_id
1 'polypeptide(L)'
;MTPCFGARLVQEGNRLHYLADRASITGKFINAEYLKLDEIFPHFISQMESMLTTGEMNPRHAHCVTLYHNGFTCEADTLGSCGYVYIAVYPTQR
;
A
#
# COMPACT_ATOMS: atom_id res chain seq x y z
N MET A 1 2.82 7.61 11.61
CA MET A 1 2.61 6.60 12.68
C MET A 1 3.80 5.64 12.70
N THR A 2 4.11 5.03 13.83
CA THR A 2 5.17 4.03 13.98
C THR A 2 4.63 2.85 14.80
N PRO A 3 4.89 1.59 14.38
CA PRO A 3 5.64 1.16 13.21
C PRO A 3 4.87 1.35 11.88
N CYS A 4 5.60 1.46 10.76
CA CYS A 4 5.03 1.64 9.43
C CYS A 4 5.89 0.96 8.37
N PHE A 5 5.26 0.24 7.44
CA PHE A 5 5.86 -0.32 6.24
C PHE A 5 5.51 0.58 5.05
N GLY A 6 6.52 1.14 4.39
CA GLY A 6 6.35 1.96 3.20
C GLY A 6 6.87 1.22 1.96
N ALA A 7 6.20 1.40 0.82
CA ALA A 7 6.71 0.90 -0.45
C ALA A 7 6.31 1.79 -1.62
N ARG A 8 7.11 1.75 -2.69
CA ARG A 8 6.77 2.31 -4.00
C ARG A 8 6.57 1.17 -4.99
N LEU A 9 5.31 0.86 -5.26
CA LEU A 9 4.88 -0.18 -6.19
C LEU A 9 4.99 0.31 -7.63
N VAL A 10 5.41 -0.56 -8.55
CA VAL A 10 5.42 -0.27 -9.99
C VAL A 10 4.04 -0.59 -10.55
N GLN A 11 3.46 0.35 -11.29
CA GLN A 11 2.18 0.18 -11.94
C GLN A 11 2.37 -0.17 -13.42
N GLU A 12 1.82 -1.29 -13.85
CA GLU A 12 1.73 -1.69 -15.26
C GLU A 12 0.26 -1.90 -15.66
N GLY A 13 -0.31 -0.92 -16.34
CA GLY A 13 -1.77 -0.88 -16.55
C GLY A 13 -2.49 -0.82 -15.20
N ASN A 14 -3.30 -1.84 -14.88
CA ASN A 14 -3.99 -1.94 -13.60
C ASN A 14 -3.31 -2.92 -12.63
N ARG A 15 -2.11 -3.42 -12.97
CA ARG A 15 -1.34 -4.33 -12.11
C ARG A 15 -0.30 -3.59 -11.29
N LEU A 16 -0.06 -4.06 -10.07
CA LEU A 16 0.90 -3.51 -9.14
C LEU A 16 1.98 -4.53 -8.79
N HIS A 17 3.22 -4.14 -8.99
CA HIS A 17 4.39 -4.97 -8.74
C HIS A 17 5.15 -4.44 -7.53
N TYR A 18 5.29 -5.30 -6.53
CA TYR A 18 6.11 -5.03 -5.36
C TYR A 18 7.59 -5.25 -5.67
N LEU A 19 8.43 -4.32 -5.24
CA LEU A 19 9.88 -4.39 -5.35
C LEU A 19 10.50 -4.12 -3.98
N ALA A 20 11.23 -5.10 -3.44
CA ALA A 20 11.77 -5.04 -2.09
C ALA A 20 12.84 -3.94 -1.91
N ASP A 21 13.58 -3.60 -2.97
CA ASP A 21 14.55 -2.49 -2.99
C ASP A 21 13.89 -1.11 -2.96
N ARG A 22 12.56 -1.05 -3.13
CA ARG A 22 11.74 0.17 -3.05
C ARG A 22 10.82 0.17 -1.84
N ALA A 23 11.11 -0.66 -0.85
CA ALA A 23 10.38 -0.76 0.40
C ALA A 23 11.26 -0.36 1.57
N SER A 24 10.63 0.18 2.61
CA SER A 24 11.30 0.53 3.86
C SER A 24 10.37 0.30 5.03
N ILE A 25 10.95 0.07 6.20
CA ILE A 25 10.23 0.00 7.46
C ILE A 25 10.71 1.15 8.34
N THR A 26 9.77 1.92 8.85
CA THR A 26 10.00 2.96 9.85
C THR A 26 9.51 2.44 11.21
N GLY A 27 10.40 2.42 12.20
CA GLY A 27 10.14 1.79 13.50
C GLY A 27 10.36 0.28 13.47
N LYS A 28 9.77 -0.44 14.44
CA LYS A 28 9.92 -1.90 14.55
C LYS A 28 8.57 -2.54 14.80
N PHE A 29 8.10 -3.32 13.84
CA PHE A 29 6.99 -4.25 14.07
C PHE A 29 7.43 -5.38 15.01
N ILE A 30 6.52 -5.92 15.81
CA ILE A 30 6.78 -7.17 16.54
C ILE A 30 6.66 -8.37 15.59
N ASN A 31 7.27 -9.51 15.92
CA ASN A 31 7.29 -10.69 15.04
C ASN A 31 5.89 -11.13 14.57
N ALA A 32 4.90 -11.07 15.47
CA ALA A 32 3.51 -11.41 15.13
C ALA A 32 2.87 -10.43 14.13
N GLU A 33 3.29 -9.17 14.11
CA GLU A 33 2.82 -8.17 13.15
C GLU A 33 3.46 -8.35 11.78
N TYR A 34 4.74 -8.78 11.69
CA TYR A 34 5.37 -9.11 10.42
C TYR A 34 4.63 -10.24 9.69
N LEU A 35 4.34 -11.33 10.40
CA LEU A 35 3.61 -12.46 9.81
C LEU A 35 2.22 -12.06 9.32
N LYS A 36 1.53 -11.20 10.07
CA LYS A 36 0.24 -10.67 9.66
C LYS A 36 0.37 -9.72 8.48
N LEU A 37 1.40 -8.87 8.45
CA LEU A 37 1.65 -7.97 7.35
C LEU A 37 1.85 -8.75 6.04
N ASP A 38 2.63 -9.83 6.08
CA ASP A 38 2.84 -10.72 4.93
C ASP A 38 1.52 -11.36 4.45
N GLU A 39 0.63 -11.72 5.37
CA GLU A 39 -0.69 -12.30 5.06
C GLU A 39 -1.63 -11.29 4.40
N ILE A 40 -1.66 -10.06 4.90
CA ILE A 40 -2.63 -9.04 4.44
C ILE A 40 -2.14 -8.25 3.23
N PHE A 41 -0.83 -8.19 2.99
CA PHE A 41 -0.27 -7.34 1.95
C PHE A 41 -0.85 -7.62 0.55
N PRO A 42 -1.01 -8.88 0.12
CA PRO A 42 -1.67 -9.20 -1.15
C PRO A 42 -3.12 -8.70 -1.25
N HIS A 43 -3.83 -8.57 -0.11
CA HIS A 43 -5.18 -8.03 -0.08
C HIS A 43 -5.20 -6.54 -0.46
N PHE A 44 -4.29 -5.74 0.13
CA PHE A 44 -4.15 -4.33 -0.22
C PHE A 44 -3.77 -4.16 -1.68
N ILE A 45 -2.85 -4.98 -2.20
CA ILE A 45 -2.48 -4.97 -3.63
C ILE A 45 -3.73 -5.19 -4.50
N SER A 46 -4.48 -6.26 -4.23
CA SER A 46 -5.68 -6.61 -5.02
C SER A 46 -6.76 -5.51 -4.96
N GLN A 47 -6.95 -4.88 -3.81
CA GLN A 47 -7.88 -3.76 -3.67
C GLN A 47 -7.43 -2.55 -4.49
N MET A 48 -6.16 -2.16 -4.43
CA MET A 48 -5.64 -1.06 -5.22
C MET A 48 -5.69 -1.33 -6.74
N GLU A 49 -5.41 -2.56 -7.19
CA GLU A 49 -5.57 -2.97 -8.59
C GLU A 49 -7.04 -2.86 -9.06
N SER A 50 -7.98 -3.21 -8.18
CA SER A 50 -9.41 -2.99 -8.42
C SER A 50 -9.74 -1.50 -8.53
N MET A 51 -9.21 -0.66 -7.64
CA MET A 51 -9.44 0.79 -7.65
C MET A 51 -8.81 1.49 -8.88
N LEU A 52 -7.68 0.99 -9.38
CA LEU A 52 -7.11 1.41 -10.66
C LEU A 52 -8.03 1.04 -11.83
N THR A 53 -8.69 -0.11 -11.75
CA THR A 53 -9.63 -0.58 -12.76
C THR A 53 -10.94 0.23 -12.76
N THR A 54 -11.46 0.60 -11.59
CA THR A 54 -12.67 1.44 -11.47
C THR A 54 -12.38 2.93 -11.72
N GLY A 55 -11.12 3.34 -11.61
CA GLY A 55 -10.69 4.74 -11.74
C GLY A 55 -10.78 5.56 -10.46
N GLU A 56 -11.15 4.94 -9.33
CA GLU A 56 -11.09 5.55 -8.00
C GLU A 56 -9.65 5.98 -7.65
N MET A 57 -8.67 5.18 -8.07
CA MET A 57 -7.28 5.60 -8.15
C MET A 57 -6.94 5.93 -9.59
N ASN A 58 -6.40 7.14 -9.82
CA ASN A 58 -6.02 7.60 -11.15
C ASN A 58 -4.51 7.84 -11.21
N PRO A 59 -3.78 7.20 -12.15
CA PRO A 59 -2.33 7.38 -12.29
C PRO A 59 -1.88 8.82 -12.54
N ARG A 60 -2.79 9.68 -13.02
CA ARG A 60 -2.52 11.06 -13.41
C ARG A 60 -2.93 12.09 -12.36
N HIS A 61 -3.59 11.68 -11.28
CA HIS A 61 -4.07 12.59 -10.25
C HIS A 61 -3.65 12.11 -8.87
N ALA A 62 -3.06 13.00 -8.08
CA ALA A 62 -2.80 12.74 -6.67
C ALA A 62 -4.13 12.65 -5.94
N HIS A 63 -4.37 11.50 -5.31
CA HIS A 63 -5.55 11.23 -4.50
C HIS A 63 -5.23 10.10 -3.54
N CYS A 64 -5.04 10.45 -2.27
CA CYS A 64 -4.77 9.48 -1.23
C CYS A 64 -6.06 8.75 -0.87
N VAL A 65 -6.01 7.41 -0.94
CA VAL A 65 -7.07 6.52 -0.49
C VAL A 65 -6.62 5.78 0.77
N THR A 66 -7.57 5.50 1.66
CA THR A 66 -7.31 4.76 2.89
C THR A 66 -8.06 3.44 2.88
N LEU A 67 -7.33 2.34 2.97
CA LEU A 67 -7.83 0.98 3.00
C LEU A 67 -7.67 0.39 4.40
N TYR A 68 -8.57 -0.51 4.78
CA TYR A 68 -8.54 -1.19 6.07
C TYR A 68 -8.68 -2.69 5.87
N HIS A 69 -7.79 -3.46 6.49
CA HIS A 69 -7.89 -4.92 6.48
C HIS A 69 -7.23 -5.51 7.73
N ASN A 70 -7.95 -6.41 8.42
CA ASN A 70 -7.46 -7.19 9.57
C ASN A 70 -6.67 -6.40 10.63
N GLY A 71 -7.13 -5.18 10.95
CA GLY A 71 -6.51 -4.32 11.96
C GLY A 71 -5.28 -3.55 11.49
N PHE A 72 -5.08 -3.45 10.17
CA PHE A 72 -4.11 -2.58 9.55
C PHE A 72 -4.80 -1.56 8.66
N THR A 73 -4.16 -0.40 8.57
CA THR A 73 -4.51 0.69 7.67
C THR A 73 -3.45 0.77 6.58
N CYS A 74 -3.88 0.93 5.33
CA CYS A 74 -3.01 1.23 4.20
C CYS A 74 -3.44 2.55 3.58
N GLU A 75 -2.56 3.54 3.60
CA GLU A 75 -2.68 4.75 2.79
C GLU A 75 -1.98 4.50 1.45
N ALA A 76 -2.65 4.84 0.35
CA ALA A 76 -2.13 4.66 -1.00
C ALA A 76 -2.39 5.89 -1.87
N ASP A 77 -1.40 6.34 -2.63
CA ASP A 77 -1.54 7.46 -3.56
C ASP A 77 -0.68 7.24 -4.81
N THR A 78 -1.18 7.59 -5.99
CA THR A 78 -0.40 7.55 -7.24
C THR A 78 0.54 8.75 -7.36
N LEU A 79 0.24 9.84 -6.64
CA LEU A 79 0.87 11.16 -6.71
C LEU A 79 0.94 11.72 -8.14
N GLY A 80 0.04 11.28 -9.03
CA GLY A 80 0.08 11.66 -10.44
C GLY A 80 1.33 11.17 -11.19
N SER A 81 2.02 10.15 -10.66
CA SER A 81 3.31 9.69 -11.18
C SER A 81 3.25 8.98 -12.53
N CYS A 82 2.06 8.59 -13.00
CA CYS A 82 1.83 7.84 -14.23
C CYS A 82 2.52 6.47 -14.31
N GLY A 83 2.97 5.91 -13.18
CA GLY A 83 3.65 4.61 -13.16
C GLY A 83 3.97 4.04 -11.79
N TYR A 84 3.60 4.74 -10.71
CA TYR A 84 3.84 4.28 -9.35
C TYR A 84 2.63 4.46 -8.45
N VAL A 85 2.54 3.60 -7.45
CA VAL A 85 1.67 3.77 -6.28
C VAL A 85 2.56 3.77 -5.04
N TYR A 86 2.43 4.81 -4.24
CA TYR A 86 3.13 5.00 -2.98
C TYR A 86 2.21 4.54 -1.87
N ILE A 87 2.70 3.67 -1.00
CA ILE A 87 1.91 3.14 0.10
C ILE A 87 2.60 3.30 1.44
N ALA A 88 1.78 3.42 2.48
CA ALA A 88 2.15 3.32 3.88
C ALA A 88 1.17 2.39 4.60
N VAL A 89 1.66 1.28 5.15
CA VAL A 89 0.88 0.29 5.88
C VAL A 89 1.30 0.29 7.35
N TYR A 90 0.34 0.42 8.25
CA TYR A 90 0.59 0.50 9.69
C TYR A 90 -0.57 -0.11 10.48
N PRO A 91 -0.35 -0.56 11.73
CA PRO A 91 -1.44 -1.08 12.56
C PRO A 91 -2.48 0.01 12.81
N THR A 92 -3.76 -0.33 12.65
CA THR A 92 -4.86 0.62 12.91
C THR A 92 -4.89 0.92 14.40
N GLN A 93 -4.73 2.20 14.77
CA GLN A 93 -4.95 2.64 16.14
C GLN A 93 -6.44 2.52 16.46
N ARG A 94 -6.76 1.83 17.55
CA ARG A 94 -8.12 1.78 18.10
C ARG A 94 -8.42 3.02 18.92
#